data_AF-A0A8T0FKD4-F1
#
_entry.id   AF-A0A8T0FKD4-F1
#
_cell.length_a   1.000
_cell.length_b   1.000
_cell.length_c   1.000
_cell.angle_alpha   90.00
_cell.angle_beta   90.00
_cell.angle_gamma   90.00
#
_symmetry.space_group_name_H-M   'P 1'
#
loop_
_entity.id
_entity.type
_entity.pdbx_description
1 polymer ?
#
loop_
_entity_poly.entity_id
_entity_poly.type
_entity_poly.pdbx_seq_one_letter_code
_entity_poly.pdbx_strand_id
1 'polypeptide(L)'
;MMKLRLYTCKIVLATSLVWFICGVILMMYYTDCIGDNSEACQSFRNQKVNSISLRAQKFFRLTEPSTTSADENFRFWSPVVVNSNPSHWPGEMGRAVIIPPEEEDLRKEKFKLNQFNLLASDRIALNRNLPDVRAEGCKNKNYAQKLPSTSIVIVFHNEAWSTPPADNPQRHQDAPKELMGRNHPSG
;
A
#
# COMPACT_ATOMS: atom_id res chain seq x y z
N MET A 1 -21.41 0.31 -58.11
CA MET A 1 -22.17 1.24 -57.23
C MET A 1 -21.63 1.14 -55.78
N MET A 2 -20.36 1.51 -55.53
CA MET A 2 -19.71 1.39 -54.20
C MET A 2 -18.72 2.54 -53.88
N LYS A 3 -18.74 3.64 -54.65
CA LYS A 3 -17.78 4.76 -54.45
C LYS A 3 -18.17 5.71 -53.30
N LEU A 4 -19.42 5.68 -52.83
CA LEU A 4 -19.91 6.49 -51.72
C LEU A 4 -19.42 6.00 -50.34
N ARG A 5 -18.98 4.72 -50.23
CA ARG A 5 -18.57 4.11 -48.95
C ARG A 5 -17.10 4.38 -48.57
N LEU A 6 -16.22 4.61 -49.55
CA LEU A 6 -14.81 4.90 -49.29
C LEU A 6 -14.60 6.31 -48.74
N TYR A 7 -15.34 7.31 -49.23
CA TYR A 7 -15.27 8.68 -48.71
C TYR A 7 -15.81 8.77 -47.29
N THR A 8 -16.96 8.15 -47.00
CA THR A 8 -17.51 8.11 -45.64
C THR A 8 -16.57 7.38 -44.68
N CYS A 9 -15.97 6.26 -45.10
CA CYS A 9 -14.98 5.54 -44.28
C CYS A 9 -13.73 6.40 -44.02
N LYS A 10 -13.20 7.10 -45.03
CA LYS A 10 -12.07 8.02 -44.86
C LYS A 10 -12.39 9.20 -43.93
N ILE A 11 -13.60 9.74 -44.01
CA ILE A 11 -14.06 10.81 -43.12
C ILE A 11 -14.15 10.29 -41.69
N VAL A 12 -14.75 9.12 -41.47
CA VAL A 12 -14.86 8.51 -40.13
C VAL A 12 -13.48 8.22 -39.55
N LEU A 13 -12.56 7.66 -40.34
CA LEU A 13 -11.19 7.39 -39.87
C LEU A 13 -10.44 8.69 -39.55
N ALA A 14 -10.60 9.74 -40.38
CA ALA A 14 -9.97 11.03 -40.14
C ALA A 14 -10.52 11.72 -38.88
N THR A 15 -11.84 11.73 -38.68
CA THR A 15 -12.44 12.33 -37.49
C THR A 15 -12.07 11.56 -36.24
N SER A 16 -12.08 10.21 -36.28
CA SER A 16 -11.63 9.38 -35.16
C SER A 16 -10.16 9.61 -34.81
N LEU A 17 -9.28 9.79 -35.81
CA LEU A 17 -7.86 10.10 -35.58
C LEU A 17 -7.70 11.48 -34.92
N VAL A 18 -8.45 12.49 -35.38
CA VAL A 18 -8.43 13.83 -34.77
C VAL A 18 -8.90 13.77 -33.32
N TRP A 19 -10.00 13.08 -33.03
CA TRP A 19 -10.50 12.93 -31.66
C TRP A 19 -9.53 12.15 -30.76
N PHE A 20 -8.85 11.14 -31.29
CA PHE A 20 -7.80 10.42 -30.55
C PHE A 20 -6.61 11.33 -30.24
N ILE A 21 -6.12 12.12 -31.22
CA ILE A 21 -5.02 13.07 -31.02
C ILE A 21 -5.43 14.17 -30.03
N CYS A 22 -6.64 14.72 -30.14
CA CYS A 22 -7.17 15.67 -29.16
C CYS A 22 -7.26 15.06 -27.76
N GLY A 23 -7.70 13.80 -27.64
CA GLY A 23 -7.74 13.09 -26.36
C GLY A 23 -6.36 12.85 -25.76
N VAL A 24 -5.36 12.52 -26.58
CA VAL A 24 -3.96 12.37 -26.14
C VAL A 24 -3.36 13.72 -25.74
N ILE A 25 -3.60 14.80 -26.49
CA ILE A 25 -3.13 16.15 -26.13
C ILE A 25 -3.83 16.66 -24.86
N LEU A 26 -5.12 16.40 -24.72
CA LEU A 26 -5.89 16.75 -23.53
C LEU A 26 -5.41 15.95 -22.32
N MET A 27 -5.20 14.64 -22.47
CA MET A 27 -4.56 13.83 -21.44
C MET A 27 -3.17 14.33 -21.11
N MET A 28 -2.31 14.63 -22.10
CA MET A 28 -0.99 15.22 -21.90
C MET A 28 -1.07 16.54 -21.13
N TYR A 29 -1.99 17.44 -21.48
CA TYR A 29 -2.23 18.70 -20.78
C TYR A 29 -2.69 18.50 -19.32
N TYR A 30 -3.46 17.44 -19.04
CA TYR A 30 -3.90 17.09 -17.69
C TYR A 30 -2.88 16.24 -16.93
N THR A 31 -2.03 15.46 -17.60
CA THR A 31 -0.96 14.63 -17.02
C THR A 31 0.35 15.39 -16.86
N ASP A 32 0.53 16.52 -17.56
CA ASP A 32 1.65 17.43 -17.38
C ASP A 32 1.44 18.31 -16.15
N CYS A 33 1.47 17.62 -15.01
CA CYS A 33 2.21 18.06 -13.83
C CYS A 33 3.50 17.24 -13.68
N ILE A 34 4.11 16.82 -14.81
CA ILE A 34 5.41 16.15 -14.90
C ILE A 34 6.31 17.02 -15.79
N GLY A 35 6.78 18.12 -15.23
CA GLY A 35 7.71 19.04 -15.88
C GLY A 35 8.16 20.06 -14.86
N ASP A 36 9.47 20.08 -14.58
CA ASP A 36 10.09 20.61 -13.36
C ASP A 36 9.99 22.14 -13.14
N ASN A 37 9.15 22.88 -13.87
CA ASN A 37 9.06 24.35 -13.76
C ASN A 37 7.70 24.93 -14.20
N SER A 38 6.63 24.77 -13.43
CA SER A 38 5.47 25.66 -13.58
C SER A 38 4.77 26.00 -12.25
N GLU A 39 4.59 27.29 -12.01
CA GLU A 39 3.98 27.91 -10.82
C GLU A 39 2.47 27.55 -10.66
N ALA A 40 1.90 26.76 -11.57
CA ALA A 40 0.49 26.38 -11.55
C ALA A 40 0.16 25.25 -10.56
N CYS A 41 1.13 24.41 -10.18
CA CYS A 41 0.91 23.30 -9.24
C CYS A 41 1.07 23.68 -7.75
N GLN A 42 1.30 24.96 -7.44
CA GLN A 42 1.33 25.47 -6.06
C GLN A 42 -0.05 25.91 -5.54
N SER A 43 -1.05 26.07 -6.42
CA SER A 43 -2.37 26.59 -6.01
C SER A 43 -3.30 25.52 -5.42
N PHE A 44 -3.34 24.31 -5.97
CA PHE A 44 -4.21 23.23 -5.43
C PHE A 44 -3.74 22.66 -4.09
N ARG A 45 -2.47 22.80 -3.72
CA ARG A 45 -1.99 22.45 -2.36
C ARG A 45 -2.60 23.36 -1.29
N ASN A 46 -3.01 24.58 -1.65
CA ASN A 46 -3.58 25.56 -0.74
C ASN A 46 -5.12 25.58 -0.69
N GLN A 47 -5.82 24.99 -1.66
CA GLN A 47 -7.30 25.07 -1.70
C GLN A 47 -8.03 23.90 -1.02
N LYS A 48 -7.41 22.72 -0.89
CA LYS A 48 -8.03 21.56 -0.20
C LYS A 48 -7.86 21.58 1.33
N VAL A 49 -7.69 22.76 1.92
CA VAL A 49 -7.62 22.97 3.38
C VAL A 49 -8.93 23.56 3.92
N ASN A 50 -9.78 24.12 3.06
CA ASN A 50 -10.95 24.91 3.49
C ASN A 50 -12.27 24.13 3.57
N SER A 51 -12.32 22.86 3.12
CA SER A 51 -13.53 22.03 3.17
C SER A 51 -13.51 20.91 4.21
N ILE A 52 -12.44 20.82 5.01
CA ILE A 52 -12.35 19.82 6.07
C ILE A 52 -12.82 20.46 7.38
N SER A 53 -13.84 19.86 8.00
CA SER A 53 -14.41 20.22 9.31
C SER A 53 -13.36 20.78 10.29
N LEU A 54 -13.68 21.86 11.00
CA LEU A 54 -12.84 22.50 12.03
C LEU A 54 -12.23 21.48 13.03
N ARG A 55 -12.87 20.33 13.24
CA ARG A 55 -12.38 19.26 14.12
C ARG A 55 -11.19 18.49 13.55
N ALA A 56 -11.13 18.31 12.24
CA ALA A 56 -10.01 17.65 11.55
C ALA A 56 -8.81 18.60 11.38
N GLN A 57 -9.06 19.90 11.17
CA GLN A 57 -8.00 20.92 11.17
C GLN A 57 -7.27 20.97 12.53
N LYS A 58 -7.98 20.74 13.65
CA LYS A 58 -7.38 20.74 15.00
C LYS A 58 -6.47 19.53 15.26
N PHE A 59 -6.74 18.38 14.62
CA PHE A 59 -5.86 17.21 14.72
C PHE A 59 -4.59 17.39 13.89
N PHE A 60 -4.69 18.00 12.70
CA PHE A 60 -3.56 18.24 11.81
C PHE A 60 -2.68 19.44 12.22
N ARG A 61 -3.24 20.46 12.89
CA ARG A 61 -2.49 21.65 13.38
C ARG A 61 -1.67 21.44 14.66
N LEU A 62 -1.73 20.29 15.33
CA LEU A 62 -0.85 20.02 16.48
C LEU A 62 0.59 19.65 16.09
N THR A 63 0.96 19.79 14.82
CA THR A 63 2.32 19.51 14.36
C THR A 63 2.76 20.59 13.37
N GLU A 64 2.94 21.83 13.85
CA GLU A 64 3.98 22.69 13.28
C GLU A 64 5.25 22.49 14.12
N PRO A 65 6.38 22.05 13.52
CA PRO A 65 7.64 21.99 14.24
C PRO A 65 8.14 23.42 14.46
N SER A 66 8.28 23.79 15.73
CA SER A 66 8.99 24.99 16.16
C SER A 66 10.40 24.98 15.56
N THR A 67 10.79 26.12 15.00
CA THR A 67 12.15 26.42 14.56
C THR A 67 13.10 26.41 15.76
N THR A 68 13.60 25.24 16.14
CA THR A 68 14.71 25.04 17.08
C THR A 68 15.59 23.91 16.55
N SER A 69 16.78 24.27 16.06
CA SER A 69 17.92 23.43 15.67
C SER A 69 17.65 22.18 14.80
N ALA A 70 18.07 22.26 13.53
CA ALA A 70 17.97 21.21 12.51
C ALA A 70 18.69 19.87 12.80
N ASP A 71 19.28 19.68 13.99
CA ASP A 71 20.03 18.46 14.38
C ASP A 71 19.26 17.51 15.32
N GLU A 72 18.13 17.93 15.90
CA GLU A 72 17.44 17.17 16.97
C GLU A 72 16.55 16.00 16.45
N ASN A 73 16.27 15.93 15.14
CA ASN A 73 15.27 14.97 14.60
C ASN A 73 15.86 13.71 13.94
N PHE A 74 17.19 13.55 13.98
CA PHE A 74 17.85 12.37 13.42
C PHE A 74 18.09 11.31 14.49
N ARG A 75 17.63 10.08 14.23
CA ARG A 75 17.81 8.94 15.13
C ARG A 75 18.86 7.99 14.58
N PHE A 76 19.57 7.31 15.49
CA PHE A 76 20.44 6.20 15.14
C PHE A 76 19.59 5.00 14.72
N TRP A 77 19.88 4.43 13.56
CA TRP A 77 19.21 3.22 13.11
C TRP A 77 19.83 1.99 13.78
N SER A 78 19.00 1.18 14.44
CA SER A 78 19.37 -0.15 14.91
C SER A 78 18.58 -1.19 14.11
N PRO A 79 19.20 -2.27 13.62
CA PRO A 79 18.47 -3.34 12.97
C PRO A 79 17.48 -3.96 13.96
N VAL A 80 16.26 -4.23 13.49
CA VAL A 80 15.28 -5.00 14.25
C VAL A 80 15.77 -6.43 14.32
N VAL A 81 15.93 -6.97 15.54
CA VAL A 81 16.21 -8.39 15.76
C VAL A 81 14.89 -9.13 15.58
N VAL A 82 14.76 -9.87 14.48
CA VAL A 82 13.60 -10.72 14.23
C VAL A 82 13.97 -12.15 14.65
N ASN A 83 13.15 -12.75 15.51
CA ASN A 83 13.32 -14.14 15.89
C ASN A 83 13.05 -15.04 14.66
N SER A 84 13.90 -16.04 14.43
CA SER A 84 13.72 -16.98 13.32
C SER A 84 12.60 -17.97 13.63
N ASN A 85 11.58 -18.03 12.76
CA ASN A 85 10.55 -19.07 12.84
C ASN A 85 11.09 -20.42 12.36
N PRO A 86 10.51 -21.55 12.80
CA PRO A 86 10.90 -22.86 12.31
C PRO A 86 10.68 -22.99 10.80
N SER A 87 11.66 -23.56 10.10
CA SER A 87 11.64 -23.63 8.64
C SER A 87 10.53 -24.49 8.06
N HIS A 88 9.78 -25.27 8.83
CA HIS A 88 8.65 -26.06 8.34
C HIS A 88 7.32 -25.28 8.37
N TRP A 89 7.30 -24.06 8.89
CA TRP A 89 6.07 -23.31 9.05
C TRP A 89 5.45 -22.90 7.69
N PRO A 90 4.10 -22.88 7.59
CA PRO A 90 3.42 -22.45 6.39
C PRO A 90 3.80 -21.01 6.02
N GLY A 91 4.18 -20.78 4.76
CA GLY A 91 4.51 -19.45 4.25
C GLY A 91 5.91 -18.93 4.59
N GLU A 92 6.69 -19.66 5.38
CA GLU A 92 8.05 -19.24 5.75
C GLU A 92 8.98 -19.26 4.53
N MET A 93 9.87 -18.27 4.43
CA MET A 93 10.74 -18.04 3.26
C MET A 93 9.95 -17.88 1.95
N GLY A 94 8.69 -17.42 2.04
CA GLY A 94 7.84 -17.19 0.86
C GLY A 94 7.34 -18.47 0.18
N ARG A 95 7.41 -19.63 0.85
CA ARG A 95 6.89 -20.89 0.29
C ARG A 95 5.36 -20.89 0.17
N ALA A 96 4.85 -21.55 -0.86
CA ALA A 96 3.41 -21.70 -1.06
C ALA A 96 2.76 -22.48 0.10
N VAL A 97 1.61 -21.99 0.57
CA VAL A 97 0.78 -22.70 1.55
C VAL A 97 -0.22 -23.57 0.81
N ILE A 98 -0.14 -24.88 1.03
CA ILE A 98 -1.07 -25.86 0.45
C ILE A 98 -2.24 -26.03 1.42
N ILE A 99 -3.46 -25.82 0.91
CA ILE A 99 -4.70 -26.05 1.65
C ILE A 99 -5.16 -27.49 1.34
N PRO A 100 -5.49 -28.31 2.36
CA PRO A 100 -5.98 -29.66 2.13
C PRO A 100 -7.31 -29.63 1.37
N PRO A 101 -7.61 -30.66 0.55
CA PRO A 101 -8.81 -30.68 -0.28
C PRO A 101 -10.11 -30.67 0.54
N GLU A 102 -10.08 -31.10 1.80
CA GLU A 102 -11.22 -31.08 2.71
C GLU A 102 -11.67 -29.65 3.09
N GLU A 103 -10.76 -28.67 3.06
CA GLU A 103 -11.04 -27.27 3.39
C GLU A 103 -11.17 -26.37 2.15
N GLU A 104 -11.21 -26.98 0.97
CA GLU A 104 -11.28 -26.28 -0.31
C GLU A 104 -12.56 -25.43 -0.44
N ASP A 105 -13.69 -25.92 0.09
CA ASP A 105 -14.96 -25.19 0.02
C ASP A 105 -14.98 -24.01 0.99
N LEU A 106 -14.42 -24.16 2.19
CA LEU A 106 -14.21 -23.06 3.14
C LEU A 106 -13.28 -21.99 2.55
N ARG A 107 -12.22 -22.42 1.85
CA ARG A 107 -11.32 -21.52 1.11
C ARG A 107 -12.09 -20.70 0.08
N LYS A 108 -12.93 -21.33 -0.74
CA LYS A 108 -13.76 -20.65 -1.75
C LYS A 108 -14.76 -19.68 -1.13
N GLU A 109 -15.37 -20.05 -0.02
CA GLU A 109 -16.30 -19.19 0.71
C GLU A 109 -15.59 -17.95 1.25
N LYS A 110 -14.49 -18.15 2.00
CA LYS A 110 -13.67 -17.05 2.54
C LYS A 110 -13.08 -16.16 1.45
N PHE A 111 -12.75 -16.73 0.29
CA PHE A 111 -12.26 -15.97 -0.87
C PHE A 111 -13.30 -14.99 -1.41
N LYS A 112 -14.60 -15.32 -1.39
CA LYS A 112 -15.66 -14.42 -1.87
C LYS A 112 -15.75 -13.13 -1.05
N LEU A 113 -15.51 -13.22 0.26
CA LEU A 113 -15.65 -12.10 1.20
C LEU A 113 -14.59 -11.03 0.99
N ASN A 114 -13.33 -11.44 0.82
CA ASN A 114 -12.19 -10.51 0.82
C ASN A 114 -11.34 -10.54 -0.46
N GLN A 115 -11.68 -11.39 -1.45
CA GLN A 115 -10.94 -11.57 -2.71
C GLN A 115 -9.47 -12.00 -2.53
N PHE A 116 -9.12 -12.52 -1.34
CA PHE A 116 -7.84 -13.18 -1.05
C PHE A 116 -8.06 -14.43 -0.20
N ASN A 117 -7.06 -15.32 -0.21
CA ASN A 117 -7.12 -16.57 0.55
C ASN A 117 -6.87 -16.32 2.04
N LEU A 118 -7.94 -15.92 2.75
CA LEU A 118 -7.91 -15.67 4.19
C LEU A 118 -7.48 -16.93 4.96
N LEU A 119 -7.92 -18.11 4.53
CA LEU A 119 -7.57 -19.38 5.17
C LEU A 119 -6.07 -19.68 5.11
N ALA A 120 -5.40 -19.37 4.00
CA ALA A 120 -3.96 -19.44 3.92
C ALA A 120 -3.28 -18.37 4.78
N SER A 121 -3.80 -17.15 4.78
CA SER A 121 -3.27 -16.04 5.59
C SER A 121 -3.28 -16.37 7.09
N ASP A 122 -4.39 -16.93 7.60
CA ASP A 122 -4.56 -17.38 8.98
C ASP A 122 -3.50 -18.42 9.40
N ARG A 123 -3.02 -19.25 8.47
CA ARG A 123 -2.00 -20.28 8.74
C ARG A 123 -0.57 -19.73 8.75
N ILE A 124 -0.34 -18.60 8.10
CA ILE A 124 1.00 -18.01 7.97
C ILE A 124 1.36 -17.22 9.24
N ALA A 125 2.64 -17.18 9.61
CA ALA A 125 3.12 -16.35 10.71
C ALA A 125 3.00 -14.85 10.41
N LEU A 126 2.60 -14.05 11.41
CA LEU A 126 2.58 -12.59 11.32
C LEU A 126 3.99 -12.02 11.14
N ASN A 127 4.98 -12.64 11.77
CA ASN A 127 6.40 -12.32 11.73
C ASN A 127 7.18 -13.25 10.78
N ARG A 128 6.60 -13.63 9.62
CA ARG A 128 7.28 -14.52 8.66
C ARG A 128 8.53 -13.87 8.05
N ASN A 129 9.56 -14.67 7.80
CA ASN A 129 10.71 -14.22 7.02
C ASN A 129 10.49 -14.39 5.52
N LEU A 130 11.08 -13.49 4.75
CA LEU A 130 11.04 -13.48 3.28
C LEU A 130 12.46 -13.64 2.73
N PRO A 131 12.62 -14.31 1.57
CA PRO A 131 13.90 -14.35 0.89
C PRO A 131 14.26 -12.95 0.39
N ASP A 132 15.54 -12.59 0.50
CA ASP A 132 16.03 -11.31 0.00
C ASP A 132 16.11 -11.33 -1.54
N VAL A 133 15.10 -10.74 -2.18
CA VAL A 133 14.99 -10.61 -3.64
C VAL A 133 15.66 -9.35 -4.19
N ARG A 134 16.35 -8.58 -3.34
CA ARG A 134 17.06 -7.37 -3.79
C ARG A 134 18.23 -7.73 -4.69
N ALA A 135 18.48 -6.90 -5.71
CA ALA A 135 19.65 -7.01 -6.57
C ALA A 135 20.96 -6.88 -5.75
N GLU A 136 22.04 -7.55 -6.19
CA GLU A 136 23.33 -7.59 -5.47
C GLU A 136 23.88 -6.19 -5.15
N GLY A 137 23.72 -5.21 -6.06
CA GLY A 137 24.15 -3.83 -5.83
C GLY A 137 23.40 -3.12 -4.69
N CYS A 138 22.19 -3.55 -4.36
CA CYS A 138 21.40 -2.97 -3.27
C CYS A 138 21.79 -3.51 -1.89
N LYS A 139 22.41 -4.70 -1.82
CA LYS A 139 22.79 -5.34 -0.56
C LYS A 139 23.94 -4.60 0.14
N ASN A 140 24.83 -4.00 -0.65
CA ASN A 140 26.03 -3.31 -0.18
C ASN A 140 25.87 -1.78 -0.13
N LYS A 141 24.64 -1.27 -0.18
CA LYS A 141 24.40 0.18 -0.12
C LYS A 141 24.56 0.68 1.32
N ASN A 142 25.52 1.58 1.52
CA ASN A 142 25.77 2.22 2.81
C ASN A 142 24.83 3.41 3.00
N TYR A 143 24.20 3.47 4.17
CA TYR A 143 23.34 4.57 4.60
C TYR A 143 24.03 5.38 5.70
N ALA A 144 23.66 6.64 5.85
CA ALA A 144 24.12 7.45 6.97
C ALA A 144 23.63 6.86 8.30
N GLN A 145 24.45 6.92 9.34
CA GLN A 145 24.09 6.37 10.67
C GLN A 145 22.89 7.09 11.31
N LYS A 146 22.72 8.36 10.97
CA LYS A 146 21.66 9.24 11.45
C LYS A 146 20.61 9.40 10.35
N LEU A 147 19.41 8.88 10.58
CA LEU A 147 18.29 8.96 9.64
C LEU A 147 17.18 9.84 10.22
N PRO A 148 16.47 10.62 9.39
CA PRO A 148 15.34 11.42 9.84
C PRO A 148 14.21 10.50 10.32
N SER A 149 13.44 10.97 11.31
CA SER A 149 12.24 10.26 11.75
C SER A 149 11.19 10.25 10.64
N THR A 150 10.56 9.11 10.39
CA THR A 150 9.50 8.95 9.41
C THR A 150 8.23 8.44 10.09
N SER A 151 7.08 8.96 9.67
CA SER A 151 5.77 8.50 10.13
C SER A 151 5.15 7.60 9.07
N ILE A 152 4.71 6.41 9.46
CA ILE A 152 3.99 5.48 8.59
C ILE A 152 2.51 5.60 8.94
N VAL A 153 1.69 6.03 7.97
CA VAL A 153 0.24 6.14 8.12
C VAL A 153 -0.41 5.06 7.26
N ILE A 154 -1.09 4.10 7.89
CA ILE A 154 -1.81 3.02 7.22
C ILE A 154 -3.30 3.30 7.33
N VAL A 155 -3.97 3.52 6.20
CA VAL A 155 -5.42 3.69 6.14
C VAL A 155 -6.03 2.34 5.76
N PHE A 156 -6.92 1.81 6.60
CA PHE A 156 -7.61 0.55 6.34
C PHE A 156 -9.11 0.80 6.13
N HIS A 157 -9.70 0.04 5.21
CA HIS A 157 -11.15 -0.02 5.01
C HIS A 157 -11.57 -1.48 4.89
N ASN A 158 -12.44 -1.96 5.78
CA ASN A 158 -12.94 -3.34 5.72
C ASN A 158 -11.84 -4.42 5.50
N GLU A 159 -10.65 -4.21 6.06
CA GLU A 159 -9.54 -5.15 5.91
C GLU A 159 -9.79 -6.37 6.81
N ALA A 160 -9.56 -7.56 6.27
CA ALA A 160 -9.77 -8.77 7.05
C ALA A 160 -8.62 -8.99 8.02
N TRP A 161 -8.97 -9.31 9.27
CA TRP A 161 -7.97 -9.72 10.25
C TRP A 161 -7.60 -11.17 10.05
N SER A 162 -6.29 -11.46 9.99
CA SER A 162 -5.78 -12.82 10.11
C SER A 162 -5.81 -13.24 11.58
N THR A 163 -6.47 -14.35 11.86
CA THR A 163 -6.53 -14.91 13.22
C THR A 163 -5.19 -15.58 13.55
N PRO A 164 -4.63 -15.39 14.76
CA PRO A 164 -3.51 -16.21 15.20
C PRO A 164 -3.95 -17.68 15.20
N PRO A 165 -3.24 -18.60 14.54
CA PRO A 165 -3.52 -20.02 14.63
C PRO A 165 -3.28 -20.48 16.07
N ALA A 166 -4.20 -21.28 16.60
CA ALA A 166 -4.24 -21.73 17.99
C ALA A 166 -2.99 -22.52 18.42
N ASP A 167 -2.24 -23.05 17.46
CA ASP A 167 -1.08 -23.93 17.69
C ASP A 167 0.20 -23.21 18.15
N ASN A 168 0.22 -21.87 18.27
CA ASN A 168 1.39 -21.16 18.80
C ASN A 168 1.06 -20.13 19.90
N PRO A 169 1.20 -20.48 21.19
CA PRO A 169 0.89 -19.58 22.32
C PRO A 169 1.82 -18.36 22.41
N GLN A 170 3.01 -18.39 21.78
CA GLN A 170 3.92 -17.22 21.75
C GLN A 170 3.46 -16.11 20.78
N ARG A 171 2.53 -16.41 19.85
CA ARG A 171 2.12 -15.46 18.80
C ARG A 171 1.25 -14.29 19.31
N HIS A 172 0.67 -14.42 20.51
CA HIS A 172 -0.11 -13.34 21.13
C HIS A 172 0.75 -12.15 21.60
N GLN A 173 2.06 -12.33 21.78
CA GLN A 173 2.94 -11.32 22.36
C GLN A 173 3.48 -10.32 21.32
N ASP A 174 3.61 -10.75 20.06
CA ASP A 174 4.23 -9.96 18.99
C ASP A 174 3.22 -9.19 18.12
N ALA A 175 1.92 -9.48 18.26
CA ALA A 175 0.88 -8.73 17.56
C ALA A 175 0.82 -7.30 18.13
N PRO A 176 0.87 -6.24 17.29
CA PRO A 176 0.70 -4.87 17.75
C PRO A 176 -0.65 -4.75 18.46
N LYS A 177 -0.62 -4.58 19.79
CA LYS A 177 -1.83 -4.53 20.62
C LYS A 177 -2.78 -3.41 20.19
N GLU A 178 -2.25 -2.37 19.56
CA GLU A 178 -3.00 -1.21 19.03
C GLU A 178 -3.82 -1.53 17.77
N LEU A 179 -3.45 -2.58 17.02
CA LEU A 179 -4.18 -3.06 15.83
C LEU A 179 -5.08 -4.27 16.13
N MET A 180 -4.97 -4.86 17.32
CA MET A 180 -5.91 -5.88 17.79
C MET A 180 -7.22 -5.19 18.17
N GLY A 181 -8.18 -5.19 17.24
CA GLY A 181 -9.54 -4.71 17.50
C GLY A 181 -10.08 -5.29 18.80
N ARG A 182 -10.63 -4.43 19.66
CA ARG A 182 -11.34 -4.80 20.90
C ARG A 182 -12.50 -5.74 20.57
N ASN A 183 -12.24 -7.03 20.52
CA ASN A 183 -13.23 -8.07 20.73
C ASN A 183 -12.87 -8.78 22.03
N HIS A 184 -12.99 -8.04 23.14
CA HIS A 184 -13.15 -8.68 24.43
C HIS A 184 -14.62 -9.12 24.47
N PRO A 185 -14.94 -10.42 24.58
CA PRO A 185 -16.31 -10.82 24.90
C PRO A 185 -16.62 -10.24 26.28
N SER A 186 -17.61 -9.35 26.32
CA SER A 186 -18.29 -8.96 27.55
C SER A 186 -18.95 -10.22 28.12
N GLY A 187 -18.26 -10.84 29.07
CA GLY A 187 -18.89 -11.66 30.10
C GLY A 187 -19.60 -10.77 31.12
#